data_AF-A0A2V8XL87-F1
#
_entry.id   AF-A0A2V8XL87-F1
#
_cell.length_a   1.000
_cell.length_b   1.000
_cell.length_c   1.000
_cell.angle_alpha   90.00
_cell.angle_beta   90.00
_cell.angle_gamma   90.00
#
_symmetry.space_group_name_H-M   'P 1'
#
loop_
_entity.id
_entity.type
_entity.pdbx_description
1 polymer ?
#
loop_
_entity_poly.entity_id
_entity_poly.type
_entity_poly.pdbx_seq_one_letter_code
_entity_poly.pdbx_strand_id
1 'polypeptide(L)'
;MQTKSILLTIGLLALAGATGGARCSQDTPPTSPDSDCARHMTAIKLLRGLNTAELRYKTKLGAYATRDELAASDEFRVTLSGWSLRLNVTADGKRYDAVLEDTTDKSCGYAALTDERGVIRQGKTIDCEI
;
A
#
# COMPACT_ATOMS: atom_id res chain seq x y z
N MET A 1 34.23 5.42 -56.66
CA MET A 1 32.97 5.10 -55.96
C MET A 1 33.01 3.65 -55.53
N GLN A 2 33.11 3.38 -54.23
CA GLN A 2 32.92 2.03 -53.68
C GLN A 2 32.44 2.18 -52.23
N THR A 3 31.13 2.12 -52.04
CA THR A 3 30.47 2.22 -50.73
C THR A 3 30.50 0.83 -50.08
N LYS A 4 31.17 0.70 -48.94
CA LYS A 4 31.15 -0.52 -48.12
C LYS A 4 30.00 -0.43 -47.12
N SER A 5 29.01 -1.31 -47.26
CA SER A 5 27.90 -1.43 -46.32
C SER A 5 28.36 -2.14 -45.04
N ILE A 6 28.18 -1.49 -43.89
CA ILE A 6 28.46 -2.03 -42.56
C ILE A 6 27.15 -2.66 -42.04
N LEU A 7 27.13 -3.97 -41.88
CA LEU A 7 26.05 -4.70 -41.21
C LEU A 7 26.29 -4.62 -39.69
N LEU A 8 25.38 -3.97 -38.97
CA LEU A 8 25.36 -3.90 -37.51
C LEU A 8 24.53 -5.06 -36.97
N THR A 9 25.18 -6.11 -36.46
CA THR A 9 24.49 -7.23 -35.81
C THR A 9 24.34 -6.93 -34.32
N ILE A 10 23.12 -6.59 -33.89
CA ILE A 10 22.80 -6.40 -32.47
C ILE A 10 22.63 -7.78 -31.83
N GLY A 11 23.53 -8.14 -30.91
CA GLY A 11 23.43 -9.35 -30.10
C GLY A 11 22.35 -9.22 -29.03
N LEU A 12 21.41 -10.16 -28.99
CA LEU A 12 20.39 -10.26 -27.96
C LEU A 12 20.90 -11.18 -26.84
N LEU A 13 21.35 -10.60 -25.72
CA LEU A 13 21.74 -11.34 -24.52
C LEU A 13 20.56 -11.35 -23.54
N ALA A 14 19.78 -12.43 -23.55
CA ALA A 14 18.67 -12.61 -22.62
C ALA A 14 19.19 -13.15 -21.26
N LEU A 15 19.36 -12.26 -20.28
CA LEU A 15 19.46 -12.65 -18.87
C LEU A 15 18.03 -12.86 -18.33
N ALA A 16 17.55 -14.10 -18.35
CA ALA A 16 16.34 -14.49 -17.63
C ALA A 16 16.72 -14.95 -16.22
N GLY A 17 16.87 -13.98 -15.32
CA GLY A 17 17.00 -14.22 -13.89
C GLY A 17 16.02 -13.33 -13.13
N ALA A 18 14.87 -13.88 -12.74
CA ALA A 18 14.09 -13.41 -11.59
C ALA A 18 13.03 -14.47 -11.27
N THR A 19 13.22 -15.18 -10.16
CA THR A 19 12.15 -15.86 -9.43
C THR A 19 11.11 -14.81 -9.06
N GLY A 20 10.02 -14.76 -9.84
CA GLY A 20 8.91 -13.85 -9.59
C GLY A 20 8.20 -14.27 -8.30
N GLY A 21 8.35 -13.49 -7.24
CA GLY A 21 7.39 -13.53 -6.13
C GLY A 21 5.98 -13.35 -6.69
N ALA A 22 5.02 -14.16 -6.24
CA ALA A 22 3.66 -14.14 -6.73
C ALA A 22 3.08 -12.72 -6.60
N ARG A 23 2.95 -12.02 -7.73
CA ARG A 23 2.25 -10.73 -7.78
C ARG A 23 0.76 -11.02 -7.90
N CYS A 24 -0.03 -10.49 -6.98
CA CYS A 24 -1.48 -10.56 -7.09
C CYS A 24 -1.91 -9.88 -8.41
N SER A 25 -2.52 -10.65 -9.30
CA SER A 25 -3.08 -10.11 -10.54
C SER A 25 -4.17 -9.11 -10.20
N GLN A 26 -4.21 -7.99 -10.93
CA GLN A 26 -5.26 -6.98 -10.77
C GLN A 26 -6.55 -7.35 -11.52
N ASP A 27 -6.51 -8.41 -12.34
CA ASP A 27 -7.52 -8.67 -13.36
C ASP A 27 -8.74 -9.46 -12.86
N THR A 28 -8.78 -9.94 -11.61
CA THR A 28 -10.00 -10.54 -11.05
C THR A 28 -10.03 -10.39 -9.53
N PRO A 29 -11.13 -9.89 -8.92
CA PRO A 29 -11.31 -9.94 -7.48
C PRO A 29 -11.22 -11.41 -7.03
N PRO A 30 -10.40 -11.73 -6.03
CA PRO A 30 -10.29 -13.10 -5.56
C PRO A 30 -11.67 -13.60 -5.12
N THR A 31 -12.07 -14.76 -5.65
CA THR A 31 -13.36 -15.39 -5.36
C THR A 31 -13.46 -15.89 -3.91
N SER A 32 -12.32 -15.94 -3.20
CA SER A 32 -12.26 -16.14 -1.76
C SER A 32 -11.89 -14.82 -1.06
N PRO A 33 -12.77 -14.30 -0.17
CA PRO A 33 -12.45 -13.19 0.74
C PRO A 33 -11.21 -13.46 1.61
N ASP A 34 -10.82 -14.73 1.77
CA ASP A 34 -9.73 -15.17 2.65
C ASP A 34 -8.36 -15.32 1.97
N SER A 35 -8.20 -14.91 0.71
CA SER A 35 -6.88 -14.95 0.07
C SER A 35 -6.00 -13.78 0.52
N ASP A 36 -4.71 -14.04 0.78
CA ASP A 36 -3.71 -13.00 1.09
C ASP A 36 -3.68 -11.88 0.03
N CYS A 37 -3.99 -12.20 -1.23
CA CYS A 37 -4.15 -11.21 -2.27
C CYS A 37 -5.34 -10.26 -2.08
N ALA A 38 -6.48 -10.75 -1.60
CA ALA A 38 -7.65 -9.92 -1.28
C ALA A 38 -7.32 -8.92 -0.17
N ARG A 39 -6.65 -9.42 0.88
CA ARG A 39 -6.18 -8.63 2.02
C ARG A 39 -5.21 -7.55 1.56
N HIS A 40 -4.24 -7.92 0.75
CA HIS A 40 -3.24 -7.01 0.20
C HIS A 40 -3.86 -5.87 -0.62
N MET A 41 -4.75 -6.17 -1.55
CA MET A 41 -5.40 -5.16 -2.38
C MET A 41 -6.32 -4.24 -1.56
N THR A 42 -7.03 -4.80 -0.59
CA THR A 42 -7.87 -4.03 0.34
C THR A 42 -7.03 -3.08 1.17
N ALA A 43 -5.93 -3.57 1.75
CA ALA A 43 -5.03 -2.77 2.56
C ALA A 43 -4.41 -1.61 1.77
N ILE A 44 -3.95 -1.86 0.53
CA ILE A 44 -3.46 -0.81 -0.37
C ILE A 44 -4.54 0.25 -0.62
N LYS A 45 -5.77 -0.17 -0.93
CA LYS A 45 -6.87 0.76 -1.20
C LYS A 45 -7.16 1.66 0.00
N LEU A 46 -7.26 1.07 1.19
CA LEU A 46 -7.58 1.79 2.41
C LEU A 46 -6.48 2.78 2.80
N LEU A 47 -5.21 2.35 2.81
CA LEU A 47 -4.09 3.22 3.17
C LEU A 47 -3.79 4.30 2.14
N ARG A 48 -4.01 4.05 0.83
CA ARG A 48 -3.94 5.12 -0.17
C ARG A 48 -5.04 6.17 0.03
N GLY A 49 -6.25 5.73 0.40
CA GLY A 49 -7.34 6.62 0.79
C GLY A 49 -6.96 7.51 1.97
N LEU A 50 -6.38 6.90 3.03
CA LEU A 50 -5.90 7.62 4.20
C LEU A 50 -4.82 8.65 3.84
N ASN A 51 -3.77 8.22 3.12
CA ASN A 51 -2.66 9.09 2.74
C ASN A 51 -3.15 10.28 1.89
N THR A 52 -4.14 10.06 1.03
CA THR A 52 -4.75 11.14 0.23
C THR A 52 -5.52 12.13 1.11
N ALA A 53 -6.30 11.63 2.07
CA ALA A 53 -7.05 12.45 3.01
C ALA A 53 -6.11 13.31 3.87
N GLU A 54 -5.08 12.69 4.43
CA GLU A 54 -4.07 13.36 5.25
C GLU A 54 -3.30 14.44 4.48
N LEU A 55 -2.92 14.14 3.23
CA LEU A 55 -2.26 15.13 2.38
C LEU A 55 -3.18 16.34 2.13
N ARG A 56 -4.46 16.12 1.81
CA ARG A 56 -5.43 17.19 1.58
C ARG A 56 -5.68 18.01 2.84
N TYR A 57 -5.84 17.35 3.99
CA TYR A 57 -6.01 18.01 5.27
C TYR A 57 -4.81 18.88 5.61
N LYS A 58 -3.59 18.33 5.49
CA LYS A 58 -2.34 19.09 5.71
C LYS A 58 -2.17 20.26 4.76
N THR A 59 -2.55 20.13 3.48
CA THR A 59 -2.54 21.26 2.55
C THR A 59 -3.49 22.39 2.97
N LYS A 60 -4.64 22.06 3.58
CA LYS A 60 -5.64 23.05 4.01
C LYS A 60 -5.32 23.68 5.36
N LEU A 61 -4.84 22.89 6.31
CA LEU A 61 -4.77 23.26 7.73
C LEU A 61 -3.35 23.27 8.30
N GLY A 62 -2.35 22.82 7.53
CA GLY A 62 -0.93 22.88 7.90
C GLY A 62 -0.46 21.77 8.85
N ALA A 63 -1.35 20.87 9.28
CA ALA A 63 -1.06 19.73 10.16
C ALA A 63 -1.74 18.46 9.63
N TYR A 64 -1.28 17.28 10.05
CA TYR A 64 -2.01 16.02 9.86
C TYR A 64 -3.17 15.91 10.85
N ALA A 65 -4.21 15.18 10.45
CA ALA A 65 -5.45 15.07 11.20
C ALA A 65 -5.45 13.86 12.12
N THR A 66 -6.02 14.02 13.30
CA THR A 66 -6.42 12.88 14.13
C THR A 66 -7.55 12.09 13.46
N ARG A 67 -7.81 10.88 13.94
CA ARG A 67 -8.90 10.03 13.44
C ARG A 67 -10.25 10.73 13.52
N ASP A 68 -10.51 11.45 14.60
CA ASP A 68 -11.79 12.13 14.83
C ASP A 68 -11.96 13.32 13.89
N GLU A 69 -10.88 14.07 13.63
CA GLU A 69 -10.88 15.16 12.65
C GLU A 69 -11.08 14.65 11.22
N LEU A 70 -10.43 13.54 10.84
CA LEU A 70 -10.66 12.90 9.55
C LEU A 70 -12.11 12.41 9.41
N ALA A 71 -12.68 11.81 10.46
CA ALA A 71 -14.05 11.31 10.46
C ALA A 71 -15.09 12.44 10.40
N ALA A 72 -14.79 13.60 10.99
CA ALA A 72 -15.60 14.81 10.89
C ALA A 72 -15.41 15.55 9.55
N SER A 73 -14.37 15.22 8.78
CA SER A 73 -14.09 15.78 7.47
C SER A 73 -14.68 14.95 6.33
N ASP A 74 -14.82 15.56 5.15
CA ASP A 74 -15.17 14.84 3.92
C ASP A 74 -13.96 14.14 3.26
N GLU A 75 -12.77 14.22 3.85
CA GLU A 75 -11.52 13.77 3.21
C GLU A 75 -11.33 12.25 3.28
N PHE A 76 -11.80 11.60 4.34
CA PHE A 76 -11.60 10.16 4.55
C PHE A 76 -12.92 9.38 4.54
N ARG A 77 -13.35 8.98 3.34
CA ARG A 77 -14.61 8.24 3.12
C ARG A 77 -14.36 6.78 2.74
N VAL A 78 -13.79 6.00 3.65
CA VAL A 78 -13.58 4.55 3.43
C VAL A 78 -14.28 3.70 4.48
N THR A 79 -14.86 2.58 4.03
CA THR A 79 -15.47 1.59 4.91
C THR A 79 -14.40 0.61 5.40
N LEU A 80 -14.23 0.51 6.71
CA LEU A 80 -13.26 -0.39 7.37
C LEU A 80 -13.88 -1.75 7.75
N SER A 81 -14.81 -2.28 6.95
CA SER A 81 -15.50 -3.54 7.30
C SER A 81 -14.51 -4.70 7.39
N GLY A 82 -14.34 -5.26 8.59
CA GLY A 82 -13.35 -6.32 8.86
C GLY A 82 -11.92 -5.80 9.13
N TRP A 83 -11.72 -4.48 9.19
CA TRP A 83 -10.40 -3.87 9.40
C TRP A 83 -10.41 -2.91 10.59
N SER A 84 -9.32 -2.89 11.34
CA SER A 84 -9.08 -1.91 12.41
C SER A 84 -8.03 -0.92 11.94
N LEU A 85 -8.28 0.39 12.13
CA LEU A 85 -7.32 1.45 11.84
C LEU A 85 -6.91 2.13 13.16
N ARG A 86 -5.62 2.08 13.45
CA ARG A 86 -4.96 2.93 14.44
C ARG A 86 -4.22 4.03 13.70
N LEU A 87 -4.45 5.28 14.10
CA LEU A 87 -3.79 6.47 13.56
C LEU A 87 -3.27 7.28 14.75
N ASN A 88 -1.95 7.43 14.82
CA ASN A 88 -1.29 8.25 15.83
C ASN A 88 -0.69 9.47 15.13
N VAL A 89 -0.95 10.66 15.67
CA VAL A 89 -0.40 11.92 15.17
C VAL A 89 0.47 12.51 16.27
N THR A 90 1.63 13.06 15.91
CA THR A 90 2.50 13.73 16.89
C THR A 90 1.82 14.96 17.47
N ALA A 91 2.19 15.34 18.70
CA ALA A 91 1.58 16.50 19.38
C ALA A 91 1.70 17.82 18.60
N ASP A 92 2.70 17.94 17.72
CA ASP A 92 2.88 19.11 16.84
C ASP A 92 2.16 19.00 15.48
N GLY A 93 1.44 17.90 15.24
CA GLY A 93 0.71 17.64 13.99
C GLY A 93 1.60 17.39 12.77
N LYS A 94 2.93 17.26 12.93
CA LYS A 94 3.86 17.22 11.79
C LYS A 94 4.12 15.84 11.23
N ARG A 95 3.83 14.78 11.98
CA ARG A 95 4.01 13.38 11.58
C ARG A 95 2.84 12.54 12.01
N TYR A 96 2.66 11.41 11.33
CA TYR A 96 1.72 10.38 11.76
C TYR A 96 2.26 8.99 11.45
N ASP A 97 1.80 8.01 12.22
CA ASP A 97 1.90 6.60 11.88
C ASP A 97 0.49 6.00 11.87
N ALA A 98 0.24 5.14 10.89
CA ALA A 98 -1.02 4.44 10.76
C ALA A 98 -0.78 2.94 10.58
N VAL A 99 -1.56 2.16 11.32
CA VAL A 99 -1.57 0.69 11.24
C VAL A 99 -3.00 0.25 10.93
N LEU A 100 -3.12 -0.54 9.87
CA LEU A 100 -4.36 -1.14 9.41
C LEU A 100 -4.26 -2.65 9.59
N GLU A 101 -5.12 -3.23 10.42
CA GLU A 101 -5.08 -4.65 10.81
C GLU A 101 -6.34 -5.37 10.31
N ASP A 102 -6.18 -6.54 9.70
CA ASP A 102 -7.30 -7.42 9.36
C ASP A 102 -7.82 -8.08 10.65
N THR A 103 -9.02 -7.68 11.08
CA THR A 103 -9.63 -8.20 12.31
C THR A 103 -10.18 -9.61 12.16
N THR A 104 -10.30 -10.10 10.92
CA THR A 104 -10.80 -11.45 10.60
C THR A 104 -9.67 -12.48 10.59
N ASP A 105 -8.41 -12.04 10.39
CA ASP A 105 -7.25 -12.90 10.48
C ASP A 105 -6.92 -13.23 11.95
N LYS A 106 -7.31 -14.44 12.37
CA LYS A 106 -7.06 -14.96 13.73
C LYS A 106 -5.76 -15.75 13.85
N SER A 107 -4.96 -15.88 12.78
CA SER A 107 -3.72 -16.65 12.80
C SER A 107 -2.50 -15.73 12.86
N CYS A 108 -1.95 -15.35 11.72
CA CYS A 108 -0.71 -14.60 11.62
C CYS A 108 -0.91 -13.09 11.72
N GLY A 109 -2.16 -12.61 11.61
CA GLY A 109 -2.52 -11.21 11.78
C GLY A 109 -1.95 -10.33 10.66
N TYR A 110 -2.62 -10.32 9.51
CA TYR A 110 -2.30 -9.42 8.41
C TYR A 110 -2.40 -7.95 8.84
N ALA A 111 -1.31 -7.20 8.65
CA ALA A 111 -1.27 -5.77 8.89
C ALA A 111 -0.62 -5.02 7.72
N ALA A 112 -1.06 -3.79 7.50
CA ALA A 112 -0.40 -2.83 6.63
C ALA A 112 -0.14 -1.51 7.38
N LEU A 113 0.99 -0.89 7.09
CA LEU A 113 1.48 0.28 7.80
C LEU A 113 1.85 1.38 6.81
N THR A 114 1.61 2.63 7.20
CA THR A 114 2.04 3.83 6.47
C THR A 114 2.36 4.96 7.45
N ASP A 115 3.05 5.98 6.97
CA ASP A 115 3.43 7.17 7.74
C ASP A 115 3.38 8.42 6.85
N GLU A 116 3.85 9.56 7.34
CA GLU A 116 3.79 10.84 6.62
C GLU A 116 4.46 10.85 5.23
N ARG A 117 5.28 9.85 4.92
CA ARG A 117 5.96 9.67 3.63
C ARG A 117 5.07 8.98 2.60
N GLY A 118 3.92 8.44 3.02
CA GLY A 118 2.97 7.74 2.16
C GLY A 118 3.43 6.36 1.67
N VAL A 119 4.50 5.80 2.25
CA VAL A 119 5.03 4.48 1.90
C VAL A 119 4.25 3.41 2.65
N ILE A 120 3.60 2.51 1.89
CA ILE A 120 2.84 1.39 2.45
C ILE A 120 3.74 0.17 2.59
N ARG A 121 3.72 -0.46 3.77
CA ARG A 121 4.42 -1.70 4.08
C ARG A 121 3.42 -2.76 4.56
N GLN A 122 3.69 -4.02 4.26
CA GLN A 122 2.94 -5.17 4.77
C GLN A 122 3.71 -5.77 5.96
N GLY A 123 2.98 -6.30 6.94
CA GLY A 123 3.50 -7.02 8.08
C GLY A 123 2.57 -8.13 8.55
N LYS A 124 3.13 -9.07 9.29
CA LYS A 124 2.45 -10.14 10.03
C LYS A 124 3.18 -10.35 11.37
N THR A 125 2.63 -11.19 12.23
CA THR A 125 3.29 -11.62 13.47
C THR A 125 4.68 -12.21 13.18
N ILE A 126 5.62 -12.06 14.13
CA ILE A 126 6.96 -12.66 14.02
C ILE A 126 6.84 -14.16 13.76
N ASP A 127 7.75 -14.69 12.95
CA ASP A 127 7.78 -16.09 12.47
C ASP A 127 6.68 -16.50 11.49
N CYS A 128 5.80 -15.56 11.08
CA CYS A 128 4.89 -15.77 9.95
C CYS A 128 5.52 -15.38 8.61
N GLU A 129 5.18 -16.13 7.56
CA GLU A 129 5.60 -15.84 6.19
C GLU A 129 4.87 -14.60 5.65
N ILE A 130 5.64 -13.64 5.11
CA ILE A 130 5.14 -12.36 4.55
C ILE A 130 4.71 -12.53 3.10
#